data_AF-A0A0F9KTC5-F1
#
_entry.id   AF-A0A0F9KTC5-F1
#
_cell.length_a   1.000
_cell.length_b   1.000
_cell.length_c   1.000
_cell.angle_alpha   90.00
_cell.angle_beta   90.00
_cell.angle_gamma   90.00
#
_symmetry.space_group_name_H-M   'P 1'
#
loop_
_entity.id
_entity.type
_entity.pdbx_description
1 polymer ?
#
loop_
_entity_poly.entity_id
_entity_poly.type
_entity_poly.pdbx_seq_one_letter_code
_entity_poly.pdbx_strand_id
1 'polypeptide(L)'
;RRDGLLCWCHEHQRSDGTLHDHRDRQARTPGPVDRCMLPLIFEITAGPKPRGILMGCWDRIEQAYPGERGTADWESPTAEGIQRVTLHVPERRPVYELLLGALTAIDVWARTRWHFPSLLSPYAHVTYEEEPMGSEVWASTPAMFMRGKADCEDMACDHAADYQLHGVPARAILQLEGKQPTGNLWHVVVQLPDGSIEDPSAVLGMR
;
A
#
# COMPACT_ATOMS: atom_id res chain seq x y z
N ARG A 1 -0.27 23.16 16.38
CA ARG A 1 -0.12 21.83 17.01
C ARG A 1 -0.69 20.87 16.00
N ARG A 2 0.19 20.18 15.26
CA ARG A 2 -0.16 19.24 14.18
C ARG A 2 0.12 17.87 14.77
N ASP A 3 -0.93 17.11 15.03
CA ASP A 3 -0.81 15.72 15.43
C ASP A 3 -0.66 14.96 14.10
N GLY A 4 0.58 14.60 13.76
CA GLY A 4 0.89 13.92 12.51
C GLY A 4 0.44 12.47 12.54
N LEU A 5 -0.36 12.10 11.53
CA LEU A 5 -0.87 10.77 11.23
C LEU A 5 0.26 9.77 10.93
N LEU A 6 0.03 8.50 11.23
CA LEU A 6 1.04 7.47 11.48
C LEU A 6 0.90 6.32 10.48
N CYS A 7 1.81 6.23 9.51
CA CYS A 7 2.20 4.95 8.91
C CYS A 7 3.54 4.57 9.56
N TRP A 8 3.54 3.55 10.45
CA TRP A 8 4.69 3.22 11.31
C TRP A 8 5.31 1.87 10.92
N CYS A 9 6.61 1.91 10.67
CA CYS A 9 7.46 0.74 10.45
C CYS A 9 7.67 -0.03 11.77
N HIS A 10 7.45 -1.34 11.75
CA HIS A 10 7.55 -2.25 12.89
C HIS A 10 8.92 -2.20 13.61
N GLU A 11 8.95 -1.74 14.85
CA GLU A 11 10.00 -2.12 15.79
C GLU A 11 9.61 -3.47 16.42
N HIS A 12 10.40 -4.52 16.16
CA HIS A 12 10.23 -5.83 16.78
C HIS A 12 10.46 -5.71 18.30
N GLN A 13 9.41 -5.48 19.08
CA GLN A 13 9.44 -5.74 20.52
C GLN A 13 9.54 -7.26 20.70
N ARG A 14 10.75 -7.75 20.98
CA ARG A 14 10.92 -9.08 21.56
C ARG A 14 10.22 -9.11 22.91
N SER A 15 9.44 -10.15 23.12
CA SER A 15 8.51 -10.34 24.24
C SER A 15 9.19 -10.74 25.55
N ASP A 16 10.48 -10.51 25.74
CA ASP A 16 11.20 -10.75 26.98
C ASP A 16 11.47 -9.41 27.68
N GLY A 17 10.64 -9.07 28.67
CA GLY A 17 10.72 -7.85 29.48
C GLY A 17 11.99 -7.70 30.35
N THR A 18 13.17 -8.00 29.82
CA THR A 18 14.47 -7.86 30.47
C THR A 18 15.16 -6.59 30.00
N LEU A 19 15.15 -5.57 30.85
CA LEU A 19 16.11 -4.47 30.83
C LEU A 19 17.51 -5.06 31.13
N HIS A 20 18.35 -5.20 30.11
CA HIS A 20 19.76 -5.52 30.28
C HIS A 20 20.60 -4.23 30.29
N ASP A 21 21.40 -4.12 31.35
CA ASP A 21 22.36 -3.07 31.64
C ASP A 21 23.40 -2.93 30.50
N HIS A 22 23.52 -1.73 29.95
CA HIS A 22 24.29 -1.40 28.76
C HIS A 22 25.74 -1.00 29.09
N ARG A 23 26.55 -1.92 29.64
CA ARG A 23 27.99 -1.65 29.85
C ARG A 23 28.98 -2.62 29.22
N ASP A 24 28.54 -3.66 28.52
CA ASP A 24 29.44 -4.50 27.73
C ASP A 24 28.85 -4.82 26.34
N ARG A 25 29.10 -3.93 25.37
CA ARG A 25 29.01 -4.27 23.95
C ARG A 25 30.38 -4.09 23.32
N GLN A 26 31.19 -5.14 23.41
CA GLN A 26 32.20 -5.39 22.40
C GLN A 26 31.54 -5.37 21.02
N ALA A 27 32.18 -4.67 20.08
CA ALA A 27 31.72 -4.49 18.71
C ALA A 27 31.51 -5.86 18.03
N ARG A 28 30.29 -6.40 18.11
CA ARG A 28 29.83 -7.40 17.16
C ARG A 28 29.66 -6.70 15.83
N THR A 29 30.42 -7.12 14.82
CA THR A 29 30.07 -6.87 13.42
C THR A 29 28.60 -7.24 13.23
N PRO A 30 27.75 -6.34 12.69
CA PRO A 30 26.38 -6.70 12.40
C PRO A 30 26.42 -7.94 11.50
N GLY A 31 25.76 -9.02 11.94
CA GLY A 31 25.44 -10.13 11.05
C GLY A 31 24.59 -9.61 9.88
N PRO A 32 24.36 -10.43 8.84
CA PRO A 32 23.48 -10.04 7.75
C PRO A 32 22.17 -9.55 8.36
N VAL A 33 21.88 -8.26 8.19
CA VAL A 33 20.70 -7.57 8.71
C VAL A 33 19.50 -8.51 8.57
N ASP A 34 18.83 -8.83 9.69
CA ASP A 34 17.49 -9.41 9.67
C ASP A 34 16.66 -8.50 8.76
N ARG A 35 16.40 -8.98 7.54
CA ARG A 35 15.78 -8.18 6.49
C ARG A 35 14.31 -8.06 6.87
N CYS A 36 13.90 -6.87 7.31
CA CYS A 36 12.52 -6.61 7.68
C CYS A 36 11.63 -6.77 6.44
N MET A 37 10.85 -7.84 6.44
CA MET A 37 9.81 -8.09 5.46
C MET A 37 8.50 -7.62 6.08
N LEU A 38 7.75 -6.80 5.36
CA LEU A 38 6.45 -6.32 5.81
C LEU A 38 5.34 -7.15 5.19
N PRO A 39 4.37 -7.64 5.99
CA PRO A 39 3.15 -8.22 5.45
C PRO A 39 2.25 -7.10 4.93
N LEU A 40 2.06 -7.05 3.62
CA LEU A 40 1.07 -6.18 2.97
C LEU A 40 -0.10 -7.02 2.49
N ILE A 41 -1.32 -6.62 2.82
CA ILE A 41 -2.53 -7.36 2.51
C ILE A 41 -3.19 -6.69 1.30
N PHE A 42 -3.41 -7.42 0.22
CA PHE A 42 -4.18 -6.94 -0.92
C PHE A 42 -5.59 -7.53 -0.88
N GLU A 43 -6.60 -6.66 -1.02
CA GLU A 43 -8.00 -7.05 -1.22
C GLU A 43 -8.42 -6.73 -2.66
N ILE A 44 -8.35 -7.73 -3.53
CA ILE A 44 -8.57 -7.59 -4.97
C ILE A 44 -9.77 -8.40 -5.42
N THR A 45 -10.43 -8.03 -6.51
CA THR A 45 -11.44 -8.91 -7.09
C THR A 45 -10.82 -10.23 -7.54
N ALA A 46 -11.45 -11.34 -7.17
CA ALA A 46 -11.03 -12.67 -7.58
C ALA A 46 -11.11 -12.81 -9.10
N GLY A 47 -10.06 -13.35 -9.70
CA GLY A 47 -10.02 -13.63 -11.13
C GLY A 47 -8.60 -13.72 -11.68
N PRO A 48 -8.45 -14.26 -12.89
CA PRO A 48 -7.13 -14.48 -13.49
C PRO A 48 -6.40 -13.17 -13.79
N LYS A 49 -7.14 -12.09 -14.10
CA LYS A 49 -6.54 -10.82 -14.52
C LYS A 49 -5.93 -10.03 -13.34
N PRO A 50 -6.65 -9.72 -12.23
CA PRO A 50 -6.05 -9.10 -11.05
C PRO A 50 -4.89 -9.92 -10.49
N ARG A 51 -5.08 -11.25 -10.40
CA ARG A 51 -4.03 -12.18 -9.99
C ARG A 51 -2.79 -12.10 -10.87
N GLY A 52 -2.97 -12.11 -12.19
CA GLY A 52 -1.86 -11.99 -13.14
C GLY A 52 -1.11 -10.66 -13.04
N ILE A 53 -1.81 -9.55 -12.78
CA ILE A 53 -1.18 -8.24 -12.55
C ILE A 53 -0.32 -8.27 -11.28
N LEU A 54 -0.87 -8.77 -10.18
CA LEU A 54 -0.15 -8.83 -8.90
C LEU A 54 1.06 -9.77 -8.97
N MET A 55 0.92 -10.93 -9.62
CA MET A 55 2.04 -11.86 -9.82
C MET A 55 3.11 -11.30 -10.76
N GLY A 56 2.73 -10.56 -11.81
CA GLY A 56 3.72 -9.86 -12.64
C GLY A 56 4.43 -8.71 -11.89
N CYS A 57 3.80 -8.11 -10.88
CA CYS A 57 4.48 -7.19 -9.95
C CYS A 57 5.46 -7.96 -9.05
N TRP A 58 5.00 -9.07 -8.49
CA TRP A 58 5.80 -9.96 -7.65
C TRP A 58 7.08 -10.42 -8.34
N ASP A 59 6.99 -10.92 -9.57
CA ASP A 59 8.15 -11.37 -10.35
C ASP A 59 9.19 -10.25 -10.54
N ARG A 60 8.73 -9.01 -10.73
CA ARG A 60 9.61 -7.83 -10.85
C ARG A 60 10.30 -7.50 -9.53
N ILE A 61 9.61 -7.64 -8.40
CA ILE A 61 10.21 -7.46 -7.06
C ILE A 61 11.27 -8.53 -6.83
N GLU A 62 10.98 -9.81 -7.11
CA GLU A 62 11.94 -10.90 -6.95
C GLU A 62 13.17 -10.72 -7.85
N GLN A 63 12.98 -10.26 -9.09
CA GLN A 63 14.07 -9.98 -10.01
C GLN A 63 14.95 -8.82 -9.55
N ALA A 64 14.36 -7.77 -8.99
CA ALA A 64 15.09 -6.58 -8.51
C ALA A 64 15.86 -6.86 -7.21
N TYR A 65 15.37 -7.79 -6.38
CA TYR A 65 15.93 -8.10 -5.06
C TYR A 65 16.22 -9.60 -4.90
N PRO A 66 17.16 -10.16 -5.71
CA PRO A 66 17.47 -11.57 -5.67
C PRO A 66 18.02 -11.96 -4.29
N GLY A 67 17.33 -12.90 -3.63
CA GLY A 67 17.67 -13.36 -2.27
C GLY A 67 16.88 -12.68 -1.15
N GLU A 68 15.99 -11.74 -1.46
CA GLU A 68 14.94 -11.24 -0.56
C GLU A 68 13.61 -11.89 -0.96
N ARG A 69 13.57 -13.23 -1.01
CA ARG A 69 12.36 -13.96 -1.40
C ARG A 69 11.28 -13.73 -0.36
N GLY A 70 10.30 -12.95 -0.74
CA GLY A 70 9.06 -12.87 -0.01
C GLY A 70 8.19 -14.10 -0.20
N THR A 71 7.00 -14.06 0.38
CA THR A 71 5.92 -15.03 0.13
C THR A 71 4.67 -14.30 -0.32
N ALA A 72 3.83 -15.01 -1.08
CA ALA A 72 2.52 -14.55 -1.48
C ALA A 72 1.50 -15.60 -1.04
N ASP A 73 0.76 -15.31 0.03
CA ASP A 73 -0.21 -16.21 0.63
C ASP A 73 -1.60 -15.84 0.16
N TRP A 74 -2.21 -16.74 -0.62
CA TRP A 74 -3.49 -16.51 -1.28
C TRP A 74 -4.61 -17.17 -0.51
N GLU A 75 -5.60 -16.38 -0.08
CA GLU A 75 -6.81 -16.91 0.52
C GLU A 75 -7.85 -17.31 -0.53
N SER A 76 -8.80 -18.14 -0.10
CA SER A 76 -9.98 -18.43 -0.91
C SER A 76 -10.83 -17.16 -1.05
N PRO A 77 -11.42 -16.88 -2.22
CA PRO A 77 -12.28 -15.73 -2.38
C PRO A 77 -13.47 -15.74 -1.41
N THR A 78 -13.90 -14.56 -0.96
CA THR A 78 -15.14 -14.36 -0.19
C THR A 78 -16.36 -14.62 -1.08
N ALA A 79 -17.56 -14.64 -0.46
CA ALA A 79 -18.82 -14.80 -1.20
C ALA A 79 -19.08 -13.63 -2.17
N GLU A 80 -18.55 -12.45 -1.85
CA GLU A 80 -18.60 -11.23 -2.66
C GLU A 80 -17.57 -11.23 -3.79
N GLY A 81 -16.74 -12.27 -3.87
CA GLY A 81 -15.72 -12.42 -4.91
C GLY A 81 -14.47 -11.58 -4.68
N ILE A 82 -14.17 -11.19 -3.44
CA ILE A 82 -12.88 -10.59 -3.07
C ILE A 82 -11.89 -11.67 -2.69
N GLN A 83 -10.67 -11.57 -3.20
CA GLN A 83 -9.55 -12.41 -2.84
C GLN A 83 -8.56 -11.61 -2.02
N ARG A 84 -8.29 -12.08 -0.80
CA ARG A 84 -7.22 -11.57 0.07
C ARG A 84 -5.89 -12.23 -0.28
N VAL A 85 -4.83 -11.43 -0.36
CA VAL A 85 -3.47 -11.90 -0.64
C VAL A 85 -2.50 -11.21 0.31
N THR A 86 -1.75 -11.96 1.09
CA THR A 86 -0.69 -11.39 1.92
C THR A 86 0.64 -11.51 1.19
N LEU A 87 1.24 -10.37 0.87
CA LEU A 87 2.56 -10.26 0.28
C LEU A 87 3.55 -9.87 1.36
N HIS A 88 4.52 -10.74 1.62
CA HIS A 88 5.67 -10.39 2.45
C HIS A 88 6.72 -9.76 1.55
N VAL A 89 6.95 -8.44 1.65
CA VAL A 89 7.87 -7.73 0.74
C VAL A 89 8.96 -6.96 1.49
N PRO A 90 10.11 -6.67 0.83
CA PRO A 90 11.10 -5.80 1.41
C PRO A 90 10.57 -4.38 1.60
N GLU A 91 10.84 -3.79 2.75
CA GLU A 91 10.48 -2.40 3.05
C GLU A 91 11.39 -1.41 2.30
N ARG A 92 11.10 -1.20 1.01
CA ARG A 92 11.90 -0.36 0.14
C ARG A 92 11.00 0.47 -0.75
N ARG A 93 11.28 1.77 -0.86
CA ARG A 93 10.52 2.70 -1.72
C ARG A 93 10.24 2.13 -3.13
N PRO A 94 11.20 1.55 -3.89
CA PRO A 94 10.90 1.04 -5.22
C PRO A 94 9.94 -0.16 -5.23
N VAL A 95 9.88 -0.93 -4.14
CA VAL A 95 8.91 -2.02 -3.97
C VAL A 95 7.49 -1.44 -3.85
N TYR A 96 7.31 -0.45 -2.97
CA TYR A 96 6.03 0.25 -2.84
C TYR A 96 5.60 0.93 -4.14
N GLU A 97 6.52 1.56 -4.88
CA GLU A 97 6.21 2.15 -6.19
C GLU A 97 5.72 1.10 -7.21
N LEU A 98 6.31 -0.11 -7.20
CA LEU A 98 5.83 -1.22 -8.03
C LEU A 98 4.42 -1.68 -7.60
N LEU A 99 4.18 -1.78 -6.30
CA LEU A 99 2.90 -2.20 -5.72
C LEU A 99 1.79 -1.18 -6.01
N LEU A 100 2.05 0.13 -5.88
CA LEU A 100 1.12 1.19 -6.26
C LEU A 100 0.74 1.09 -7.75
N GLY A 101 1.73 0.84 -8.60
CA GLY A 101 1.48 0.59 -10.02
C GLY A 101 0.64 -0.66 -10.28
N ALA A 102 0.81 -1.71 -9.47
CA ALA A 102 0.02 -2.94 -9.57
C ALA A 102 -1.43 -2.70 -9.14
N LEU A 103 -1.66 -2.04 -8.00
CA LEU A 103 -3.00 -1.71 -7.51
C LEU A 103 -3.73 -0.80 -8.49
N THR A 104 -3.08 0.28 -8.96
CA THR A 104 -3.64 1.16 -10.00
C THR A 104 -4.05 0.38 -11.25
N ALA A 105 -3.23 -0.58 -11.71
CA ALA A 105 -3.58 -1.39 -12.88
C ALA A 105 -4.75 -2.36 -12.62
N ILE A 106 -4.90 -2.86 -11.39
CA ILE A 106 -6.05 -3.65 -10.95
C ILE A 106 -7.32 -2.78 -10.95
N ASP A 107 -7.21 -1.54 -10.47
CA ASP A 107 -8.32 -0.58 -10.41
C ASP A 107 -8.77 -0.13 -11.80
N VAL A 108 -7.82 0.13 -12.72
CA VAL A 108 -8.13 0.36 -14.14
C VAL A 108 -8.92 -0.82 -14.70
N TRP A 109 -8.45 -2.05 -14.47
CA TRP A 109 -9.18 -3.23 -14.93
C TRP A 109 -10.58 -3.32 -14.30
N ALA A 110 -10.72 -3.08 -13.00
CA ALA A 110 -12.00 -3.14 -12.30
C ALA A 110 -12.99 -2.11 -12.86
N ARG A 111 -12.56 -0.86 -13.05
CA ARG A 111 -13.37 0.23 -13.61
C ARG A 111 -13.74 0.03 -15.08
N THR A 112 -12.99 -0.78 -15.86
CA THR A 112 -13.46 -1.22 -17.19
C THR A 112 -14.58 -2.26 -17.14
N ARG A 113 -14.73 -2.95 -16.01
CA ARG A 113 -15.65 -4.09 -15.86
C ARG A 113 -16.93 -3.74 -15.11
N TRP A 114 -16.84 -2.80 -14.18
CA TRP A 114 -17.93 -2.28 -13.37
C TRP A 114 -17.92 -0.76 -13.39
N HIS A 115 -19.10 -0.16 -13.26
CA HIS A 115 -19.23 1.29 -13.17
C HIS A 115 -19.15 1.71 -11.71
N PHE A 116 -18.10 2.45 -11.37
CA PHE A 116 -17.96 3.14 -10.09
C PHE A 116 -18.06 4.64 -10.35
N PRO A 117 -18.70 5.42 -9.45
CA PRO A 117 -18.60 6.86 -9.52
C PRO A 117 -17.13 7.28 -9.33
N SER A 118 -16.79 8.49 -9.79
CA SER A 118 -15.49 9.09 -9.46
C SER A 118 -15.36 9.21 -7.94
N LEU A 119 -14.17 8.98 -7.41
CA LEU A 119 -13.93 8.92 -5.97
C LEU A 119 -14.32 10.22 -5.25
N LEU A 120 -14.13 11.36 -5.91
CA LEU A 120 -14.48 12.69 -5.39
C LEU A 120 -15.95 13.08 -5.64
N SER A 121 -16.75 12.17 -6.21
CA SER A 121 -18.18 12.36 -6.42
C SER A 121 -18.94 12.27 -5.10
N PRO A 122 -20.02 13.05 -4.89
CA PRO A 122 -20.90 12.88 -3.73
C PRO A 122 -21.58 11.50 -3.67
N TYR A 123 -21.57 10.74 -4.76
CA TYR A 123 -22.14 9.38 -4.83
C TYR A 123 -21.12 8.28 -4.53
N ALA A 124 -19.85 8.61 -4.27
CA ALA A 124 -18.84 7.60 -3.99
C ALA A 124 -19.07 6.90 -2.65
N HIS A 125 -19.57 7.64 -1.65
CA HIS A 125 -19.80 7.13 -0.29
C HIS A 125 -18.57 6.44 0.35
N VAL A 126 -17.36 6.80 -0.09
CA VAL A 126 -16.09 6.38 0.50
C VAL A 126 -15.55 7.51 1.36
N THR A 127 -15.09 7.19 2.58
CA THR A 127 -14.45 8.15 3.49
C THR A 127 -13.06 7.69 3.90
N TYR A 128 -12.20 8.63 4.27
CA TYR A 128 -10.87 8.29 4.80
C TYR A 128 -10.99 7.54 6.14
N GLU A 129 -10.26 6.45 6.28
CA GLU A 129 -10.01 5.75 7.54
C GLU A 129 -8.54 5.35 7.59
N GLU A 130 -7.84 5.81 8.62
CA GLU A 130 -6.46 5.38 8.90
C GLU A 130 -6.48 3.94 9.42
N GLU A 131 -5.61 3.10 8.88
CA GLU A 131 -5.51 1.71 9.30
C GLU A 131 -4.71 1.55 10.60
N PRO A 132 -5.04 0.54 11.44
CA PRO A 132 -4.25 0.26 12.63
C PRO A 132 -2.83 -0.14 12.27
N MET A 133 -1.88 0.35 13.06
CA MET A 133 -0.46 -0.01 12.96
C MET A 133 -0.23 -1.52 12.82
N GLY A 134 0.54 -1.91 11.81
CA GLY A 134 0.86 -3.31 11.50
C GLY A 134 -0.18 -4.03 10.63
N SER A 135 -1.24 -3.32 10.23
CA SER A 135 -2.21 -3.74 9.20
C SER A 135 -2.14 -2.73 8.07
N GLU A 136 -1.73 -3.19 6.89
CA GLU A 136 -1.68 -2.37 5.67
C GLU A 136 -2.48 -3.13 4.61
N VAL A 137 -3.75 -2.75 4.44
CA VAL A 137 -4.73 -3.38 3.55
C VAL A 137 -4.94 -2.51 2.32
N TRP A 138 -4.34 -2.96 1.23
CA TRP A 138 -4.38 -2.36 -0.09
C TRP A 138 -5.63 -2.86 -0.81
N ALA A 139 -6.72 -2.10 -0.72
CA ALA A 139 -8.01 -2.43 -1.28
C ALA A 139 -8.21 -1.85 -2.69
N SER A 140 -8.45 -2.75 -3.65
CA SER A 140 -8.88 -2.35 -5.00
C SER A 140 -10.21 -1.60 -5.01
N THR A 141 -10.53 -0.90 -6.12
CA THR A 141 -11.79 -0.15 -6.30
C THR A 141 -13.02 -0.93 -5.80
N PRO A 142 -13.25 -2.21 -6.19
CA PRO A 142 -14.44 -2.92 -5.73
C PRO A 142 -14.44 -3.17 -4.22
N ALA A 143 -13.30 -3.51 -3.62
CA ALA A 143 -13.18 -3.74 -2.18
C ALA A 143 -13.41 -2.43 -1.40
N MET A 144 -12.77 -1.34 -1.83
CA MET A 144 -12.94 0.01 -1.26
C MET A 144 -14.41 0.46 -1.30
N PHE A 145 -15.08 0.35 -2.45
CA PHE A 145 -16.46 0.78 -2.60
C PHE A 145 -17.46 -0.08 -1.80
N MET A 146 -17.15 -1.36 -1.56
CA MET A 146 -18.00 -2.21 -0.71
C MET A 146 -17.85 -1.88 0.78
N ARG A 147 -16.64 -1.57 1.25
CA ARG A 147 -16.40 -1.22 2.66
C ARG A 147 -16.77 0.24 2.98
N GLY A 148 -16.79 1.12 1.98
CA GLY A 148 -17.10 2.56 2.13
C GLY A 148 -15.98 3.35 2.84
N LYS A 149 -14.78 2.79 2.92
CA LYS A 149 -13.63 3.34 3.63
C LYS A 149 -12.35 3.09 2.84
N ALA A 150 -11.33 3.92 3.02
CA ALA A 150 -9.99 3.72 2.48
C ALA A 150 -8.96 4.66 3.11
N ASP A 151 -7.69 4.34 2.95
CA ASP A 151 -6.56 5.18 3.29
C ASP A 151 -5.93 5.80 2.03
N CYS A 152 -4.68 6.27 2.14
CA CYS A 152 -4.05 7.09 1.10
C CYS A 152 -3.71 6.32 -0.18
N GLU A 153 -3.19 5.10 -0.07
CA GLU A 153 -2.77 4.29 -1.21
C GLU A 153 -3.95 3.86 -2.07
N ASP A 154 -5.05 3.48 -1.43
CA ASP A 154 -6.24 2.99 -2.11
C ASP A 154 -6.92 4.12 -2.86
N MET A 155 -7.10 5.26 -2.17
CA MET A 155 -7.69 6.44 -2.77
C MET A 155 -6.85 7.00 -3.91
N ALA A 156 -5.52 7.05 -3.75
CA ALA A 156 -4.63 7.53 -4.80
C ALA A 156 -4.59 6.59 -6.00
N CYS A 157 -4.55 5.27 -5.79
CA CYS A 157 -4.57 4.28 -6.88
C CYS A 157 -5.87 4.32 -7.66
N ASP A 158 -7.01 4.36 -6.97
CA ASP A 158 -8.34 4.44 -7.59
C ASP A 158 -8.53 5.75 -8.38
N HIS A 159 -8.11 6.88 -7.81
CA HIS A 159 -8.22 8.19 -8.48
C HIS A 159 -7.28 8.29 -9.69
N ALA A 160 -6.05 7.75 -9.60
CA ALA A 160 -5.16 7.63 -10.74
C ALA A 160 -5.74 6.72 -11.84
N ALA A 161 -6.39 5.61 -11.46
CA ALA A 161 -7.06 4.72 -12.40
C ALA A 161 -8.22 5.41 -13.14
N ASP A 162 -9.03 6.21 -12.43
CA ASP A 162 -10.11 7.01 -13.03
C ASP A 162 -9.56 7.97 -14.09
N TYR A 163 -8.47 8.70 -13.78
CA TYR A 163 -7.79 9.56 -14.75
C TYR A 163 -7.28 8.78 -15.98
N GLN A 164 -6.65 7.62 -15.77
CA GLN A 164 -6.09 6.82 -16.87
C GLN A 164 -7.17 6.34 -17.84
N LEU A 165 -8.36 5.99 -17.33
CA LEU A 165 -9.50 5.63 -18.18
C LEU A 165 -10.03 6.80 -19.02
N HIS A 166 -9.83 8.03 -18.55
CA HIS A 166 -10.15 9.26 -19.28
C HIS A 166 -8.97 9.79 -20.11
N GLY A 167 -7.92 8.99 -20.31
CA GLY A 167 -6.77 9.34 -21.15
C GLY A 167 -5.74 10.27 -20.49
N VAL A 168 -5.84 10.50 -19.18
CA VAL A 168 -4.87 11.28 -18.41
C VAL A 168 -3.87 10.32 -17.76
N PRO A 169 -2.56 10.36 -18.10
CA PRO A 169 -1.58 9.42 -17.55
C PRO A 169 -1.14 9.78 -16.11
N ALA A 170 -2.10 9.94 -15.20
CA ALA A 170 -1.88 10.18 -13.78
C ALA A 170 -1.31 8.94 -13.08
N ARG A 171 -0.57 9.14 -11.98
CA ARG A 171 0.08 8.05 -11.23
C ARG A 171 -0.07 8.26 -9.73
N ALA A 172 -0.35 7.18 -8.99
CA ALA A 172 -0.12 7.16 -7.55
C ALA A 172 1.39 7.14 -7.27
N ILE A 173 1.87 8.04 -6.40
CA ILE A 173 3.29 8.17 -6.06
C ILE A 173 3.49 8.34 -4.56
N LEU A 174 4.69 7.98 -4.08
CA LEU A 174 5.11 8.23 -2.70
C LEU A 174 5.72 9.62 -2.56
N GLN A 175 5.16 10.40 -1.64
CA GLN A 175 5.69 11.68 -1.18
C GLN A 175 6.31 11.50 0.22
N LEU A 176 7.53 12.01 0.42
CA LEU A 176 8.15 12.00 1.74
C LEU A 176 7.56 13.12 2.58
N GLU A 177 6.84 12.79 3.65
CA GLU A 177 6.31 13.79 4.58
C GLU A 177 7.26 14.09 5.72
N GLY A 178 8.07 13.11 6.10
CA GLY A 178 8.97 13.26 7.24
C GLY A 178 9.94 12.11 7.43
N LYS A 179 10.79 12.27 8.44
CA LYS A 179 11.65 11.22 8.96
C LYS A 179 11.19 10.86 10.36
N GLN A 180 11.11 9.57 10.64
CA GLN A 180 10.81 9.01 11.95
C GLN A 180 12.03 8.21 12.45
N PRO A 181 12.11 7.88 13.76
CA PRO A 181 13.20 7.08 14.31
C PRO A 181 13.36 5.71 13.62
N THR A 182 12.25 5.13 13.16
CA THR A 182 12.18 3.80 12.56
C THR A 182 12.25 3.82 11.02
N GLY A 183 12.17 4.99 10.37
CA GLY A 183 12.12 5.05 8.92
C GLY A 183 11.70 6.39 8.33
N ASN A 184 11.30 6.37 7.07
CA ASN A 184 10.72 7.52 6.38
C ASN A 184 9.19 7.44 6.48
N LEU A 185 8.53 8.57 6.75
CA LEU A 185 7.08 8.67 6.66
C LEU A 185 6.71 9.01 5.22
N TRP A 186 6.01 8.10 4.56
CA TRP A 186 5.52 8.27 3.20
C TRP A 186 4.02 8.52 3.21
N HIS A 187 3.59 9.40 2.32
CA HIS A 187 2.18 9.64 1.99
C HIS A 187 1.97 9.34 0.51
N VAL A 188 0.82 8.74 0.16
CA VAL A 188 0.51 8.41 -1.22
C VAL A 188 -0.43 9.45 -1.81
N VAL A 189 -0.02 10.02 -2.94
CA VAL A 189 -0.75 11.09 -3.64
C VAL A 189 -0.83 10.80 -5.13
N VAL A 190 -1.69 11.50 -5.85
CA VAL A 190 -1.79 11.42 -7.31
C VAL A 190 -0.94 12.51 -7.95
N GLN A 191 -0.06 12.14 -8.87
CA GLN A 191 0.69 13.06 -9.72
C GLN A 191 0.09 13.10 -11.13
N LEU A 192 -0.25 14.30 -11.60
CA LEU A 192 -0.70 14.58 -12.96
C LEU A 192 0.47 14.74 -13.94
N PRO A 193 0.22 14.72 -15.27
CA PRO A 193 1.29 14.76 -16.28
C PRO A 193 2.12 16.07 -16.28
N ASP A 194 1.54 17.17 -15.79
CA ASP A 194 2.23 18.45 -15.63
C ASP A 194 3.04 18.53 -14.32
N GLY A 195 3.01 17.46 -13.51
CA GLY A 195 3.69 17.37 -12.23
C GLY A 195 2.88 17.89 -11.04
N SER A 196 1.67 18.41 -11.24
CA SER A 196 0.81 18.81 -10.12
C SER A 196 0.39 17.60 -9.29
N ILE A 197 0.10 17.85 -8.01
CA ILE A 197 -0.27 16.82 -7.04
C ILE A 197 -1.72 17.01 -6.61
N GLU A 198 -2.47 15.92 -6.57
CA GLU A 198 -3.80 15.83 -5.97
C GLU A 198 -3.77 14.83 -4.82
N ASP A 199 -4.44 15.18 -3.72
CA ASP A 199 -4.52 14.38 -2.51
C ASP A 199 -5.99 14.01 -2.25
N PRO A 200 -6.47 12.85 -2.75
CA PRO A 200 -7.85 12.44 -2.54
C PRO A 200 -8.16 12.12 -1.07
N SER A 201 -7.18 11.66 -0.27
CA SER A 201 -7.43 11.35 1.14
C SER A 201 -7.65 12.62 1.97
N ALA A 202 -6.93 13.70 1.67
CA ALA A 202 -7.18 15.02 2.27
C ALA A 202 -8.60 15.54 1.95
N VAL A 203 -9.08 15.31 0.72
CA VAL A 203 -10.46 15.70 0.34
C VAL A 203 -11.50 14.84 1.05
N LEU A 204 -11.21 13.56 1.27
CA LEU A 204 -12.15 12.57 1.84
C LEU A 204 -12.06 12.38 3.35
N GLY A 205 -11.27 13.18 4.06
CA GLY A 205 -11.37 13.32 5.51
C GLY A 205 -10.09 13.11 6.31
N MET A 206 -8.93 12.93 5.67
CA MET A 206 -7.63 12.95 6.34
C MET A 206 -7.37 14.33 6.98
N ARG A 207 -6.81 14.39 8.20
CA ARG A 207 -6.67 15.62 8.99
C ARG A 207 -5.29 15.81 9.62
#